data_AF-A0A0D5ZHJ5-F1
#
_entry.id   AF-A0A0D5ZHJ5-F1
#
_cell.length_a   1.000
_cell.length_b   1.000
_cell.length_c   1.000
_cell.angle_alpha   90.00
_cell.angle_beta   90.00
_cell.angle_gamma   90.00
#
_symmetry.space_group_name_H-M   'P 1'
#
loop_
_entity.id
_entity.type
_entity.pdbx_description
1 polymer ?
#
loop_
_entity_poly.entity_id
_entity_poly.type
_entity_poly.pdbx_seq_one_letter_code
_entity_poly.pdbx_strand_id
1 'polypeptide(L)' 'MSFNAAYRIFGLAMVILGLSFYLAWSILYNTWADPGLYSVTVILVVFGILSLLLAGEKERNPGKQR' A
#
# COMPACT_ATOMS: atom_id res chain seq x y z
N MET A 1 15.15 5.97 12.45
CA MET A 1 13.92 6.45 11.76
C MET A 1 12.83 6.64 12.79
N SER A 2 12.12 7.77 12.78
CA SER A 2 10.90 7.91 13.59
C SER A 2 9.89 6.84 13.16
N PHE A 3 9.17 6.23 14.11
CA PHE A 3 8.15 5.20 13.83
C PHE A 3 7.14 5.64 12.78
N ASN A 4 6.78 6.93 12.76
CA ASN A 4 5.87 7.49 11.78
C ASN A 4 6.46 7.48 10.34
N ALA A 5 7.74 7.83 10.19
CA ALA A 5 8.42 7.75 8.89
C ALA A 5 8.48 6.31 8.36
N ALA A 6 8.62 5.33 9.25
CA ALA A 6 8.60 3.91 8.86
C ALA A 6 7.24 3.49 8.27
N TYR A 7 6.12 3.85 8.90
CA TYR A 7 4.77 3.56 8.36
C TYR A 7 4.52 4.24 7.02
N ARG A 8 5.03 5.47 6.84
CA ARG A 8 4.91 6.18 5.55
C ARG A 8 5.65 5.49 4.42
N ILE A 9 6.91 5.14 4.67
CA ILE A 9 7.75 4.46 3.68
C ILE A 9 7.16 3.09 3.35
N PHE A 10 6.75 2.33 4.37
CA PHE A 10 6.11 1.04 4.18
C PHE A 10 4.82 1.15 3.36
N GLY A 11 3.94 2.08 3.72
CA GLY A 11 2.68 2.32 3.02
C GLY A 11 2.88 2.70 1.56
N LEU A 12 3.79 3.64 1.28
CA LEU A 12 4.14 4.03 -0.11
C LEU A 12 4.73 2.85 -0.88
N ALA A 13 5.64 2.08 -0.27
CA ALA A 13 6.25 0.93 -0.91
C ALA A 13 5.19 -0.12 -1.29
N MET A 14 4.23 -0.43 -0.41
CA MET A 14 3.17 -1.39 -0.72
C MET A 14 2.26 -0.92 -1.87
N VAL A 15 1.89 0.36 -1.92
CA VAL A 15 1.09 0.91 -3.02
C VAL A 15 1.86 0.83 -4.34
N ILE A 16 3.13 1.26 -4.35
CA ILE A 16 3.97 1.23 -5.54
C ILE A 16 4.17 -0.21 -6.01
N LEU A 17 4.46 -1.15 -5.09
CA LEU A 17 4.60 -2.57 -5.42
C LEU A 17 3.31 -3.16 -6.00
N GLY A 18 2.15 -2.87 -5.41
CA GLY A 18 0.86 -3.34 -5.91
C GLY A 18 0.55 -2.85 -7.32
N LEU A 19 0.75 -1.55 -7.59
CA LEU A 19 0.55 -0.97 -8.93
C LEU A 19 1.57 -1.50 -9.95
N SER A 20 2.85 -1.58 -9.55
CA SER A 20 3.92 -2.05 -10.43
C SER A 20 3.72 -3.51 -10.81
N PHE A 21 3.31 -4.35 -9.85
CA PHE A 21 2.94 -5.73 -10.08
C PHE A 21 1.77 -5.84 -11.06
N TYR A 22 0.69 -5.08 -10.84
CA TYR A 22 -0.47 -5.07 -11.74
C TYR A 22 -0.09 -4.73 -13.17
N LEU A 23 0.67 -3.63 -13.35
CA LEU A 23 1.07 -3.14 -14.67
C LEU A 23 2.02 -4.12 -15.36
N ALA A 24 3.07 -4.57 -14.67
CA ALA A 24 4.04 -5.51 -15.24
C ALA A 24 3.34 -6.81 -15.65
N TRP A 25 2.51 -7.38 -14.78
CA TRP A 25 1.81 -8.63 -15.06
C TRP A 25 0.81 -8.49 -16.22
N SER A 26 0.02 -7.40 -16.22
CA SER A 26 -0.95 -7.13 -17.28
C SER A 26 -0.27 -6.95 -18.64
N ILE A 27 0.89 -6.29 -18.68
CA ILE A 27 1.66 -6.09 -19.93
C ILE A 27 2.26 -7.41 -20.42
N LEU A 28 2.87 -8.20 -19.52
CA LEU A 28 3.55 -9.45 -19.91
C LEU A 28 2.57 -10.54 -20.36
N TYR A 29 1.40 -10.63 -19.72
CA TYR A 29 0.46 -11.74 -19.91
C TYR A 29 -0.89 -11.33 -20.51
N ASN A 30 -1.10 -10.05 -20.82
CA ASN A 30 -2.35 -9.49 -21.34
C ASN A 30 -3.59 -9.78 -20.45
N THR A 31 -3.39 -9.81 -19.13
CA THR A 31 -4.36 -10.24 -18.11
C THR A 31 -5.06 -9.07 -17.41
N TRP A 32 -5.42 -8.03 -18.16
CA TRP A 32 -5.99 -6.79 -17.60
C TRP A 32 -7.25 -6.98 -16.77
N ALA A 33 -8.09 -7.97 -17.10
CA ALA A 33 -9.36 -8.24 -16.42
C ALA A 33 -9.32 -9.52 -15.57
N ASP A 34 -8.14 -9.99 -15.18
CA ASP A 34 -7.98 -11.23 -14.44
C ASP A 34 -8.35 -11.04 -12.95
N PRO A 35 -9.34 -11.78 -12.41
CA PRO A 35 -9.75 -11.67 -11.01
C PRO A 35 -8.65 -12.07 -10.01
N GLY A 36 -7.75 -12.98 -10.40
CA GLY A 36 -6.63 -13.41 -9.58
C GLY A 36 -5.59 -12.30 -9.42
N LEU A 37 -5.27 -11.62 -10.52
CA LEU A 37 -4.38 -10.47 -10.54
C LEU A 37 -4.93 -9.32 -9.67
N TYR A 38 -6.22 -9.00 -9.83
CA TYR A 38 -6.88 -7.99 -8.99
C TYR A 38 -6.83 -8.34 -7.50
N SER A 39 -7.05 -9.61 -7.14
CA SER A 39 -7.06 -10.04 -5.74
C SER A 39 -5.73 -9.74 -5.04
N VAL A 40 -4.61 -10.04 -5.71
CA VAL A 40 -3.27 -9.77 -5.18
C VAL A 40 -2.99 -8.26 -5.11
N THR A 41 -3.30 -7.52 -6.17
CA THR A 41 -3.07 -6.07 -6.24
C THR A 41 -3.88 -5.32 -5.18
N VAL A 42 -5.16 -5.64 -5.02
CA VAL A 42 -6.05 -4.95 -4.06
C VAL A 42 -5.54 -5.12 -2.63
N ILE A 43 -5.12 -6.34 -2.25
CA ILE A 43 -4.57 -6.59 -0.91
C ILE A 43 -3.36 -5.67 -0.65
N LEU A 44 -2.38 -5.65 -1.57
CA LEU A 44 -1.18 -4.83 -1.43
C LEU A 44 -1.50 -3.33 -1.33
N VAL A 45 -2.38 -2.84 -2.21
CA VAL A 45 -2.76 -1.42 -2.23
C VAL A 45 -3.54 -1.02 -0.98
N VAL A 46 -4.49 -1.85 -0.52
CA VAL A 46 -5.30 -1.57 0.68
C VAL A 46 -4.42 -1.53 1.92
N PHE A 47 -3.52 -2.50 2.11
CA PHE A 47 -2.58 -2.46 3.24
C PHE A 47 -1.67 -1.23 3.18
N GLY A 48 -1.22 -0.84 1.99
CA GLY A 48 -0.46 0.39 1.80
C GLY A 48 -1.23 1.64 2.22
N ILE A 49 -2.48 1.80 1.75
CA ILE A 49 -3.35 2.92 2.09
C ILE A 49 -3.63 2.95 3.60
N LEU A 50 -3.95 1.82 4.21
CA LEU A 50 -4.20 1.74 5.66
C LEU A 50 -2.98 2.16 6.48
N SER A 51 -1.77 1.78 6.05
CA SER A 51 -0.53 2.19 6.70
C SER A 51 -0.30 3.70 6.61
N LEU A 52 -0.60 4.30 5.44
CA LEU A 52 -0.50 5.74 5.23
C LEU A 52 -1.52 6.52 6.06
N LEU A 53 -2.76 6.01 6.15
CA LEU A 53 -3.80 6.59 7.00
C LEU A 53 -3.42 6.53 8.47
N LEU A 54 -2.88 5.40 8.92
CA LEU A 54 -2.41 5.24 10.30
C LEU A 54 -1.24 6.19 10.61
N ALA A 55 -0.31 6.36 9.67
CA ALA A 55 0.77 7.34 9.80
C ALA A 55 0.22 8.77 9.91
N GLY A 56 -0.80 9.11 9.10
CA GLY A 56 -1.47 10.41 9.16
C GLY A 56 -2.21 10.65 10.48
N GLU A 57 -2.87 9.63 11.03
CA GLU A 57 -3.52 9.73 12.35
C GLU A 57 -2.50 9.99 13.45
N LYS A 58 -1.38 9.25 13.45
CA LYS A 58 -0.33 9.39 14.45
C LYS A 58 0.30 10.80 14.48
N GLU A 59 0.38 11.47 13.34
CA GLU A 59 0.80 12.88 13.29
C GLU A 59 -0.27 13.82 13.81
N ARG A 60 -1.53 13.54 13.50
CA ARG A 60 -2.66 14.36 13.89
C ARG A 60 -2.95 14.28 15.39
N ASN A 61 -2.71 13.13 16.03
CA ASN A 61 -3.08 12.88 17.42
C ASN A 61 -2.00 12.12 18.21
N PRO A 62 -0.87 12.77 18.56
CA PRO A 62 0.25 12.12 19.25
C PRO A 62 -0.11 11.62 20.66
N GLY A 63 -1.19 12.11 21.28
CA GLY A 63 -1.58 11.80 22.66
C GLY A 63 -2.33 10.48 22.86
N LYS A 64 -2.82 9.84 21.79
CA LYS A 64 -3.63 8.62 21.86
C LYS A 64 -2.80 7.32 21.98
N GLN A 65 -1.47 7.45 22.07
CA GLN A 65 -0.54 6.32 22.20
C GLN A 65 -0.31 5.84 23.65
N ARG A 66 -1.06 6.37 24.63
CA ARG A 66 -0.98 5.99 26.05
C ARG A 66 -2.13 5.08 26.44
#